data_AF-A0A6G3MN71-F1
#
_entry.id   AF-A0A6G3MN71-F1
#
_cell.length_a   1.000
_cell.length_b   1.000
_cell.length_c   1.000
_cell.angle_alpha   90.00
_cell.angle_beta   90.00
_cell.angle_gamma   90.00
#
_symmetry.space_group_name_H-M   'P 1'
#
loop_
_entity.id
_entity.type
_entity.pdbx_description
1 polymer ?
#
loop_
_entity_poly.entity_id
_entity_poly.type
_entity_poly.pdbx_seq_one_letter_code
_entity_poly.pdbx_strand_id
1 'polypeptide(L)'
;CARFYNSMSITVEMSWESNKENIIPLIGGRSVNSLINSKDTLYVLRTKDEFEQKIKASSTDKFQLLEIWSDYIFWYEQNVLNGKGIKELIERGLGDLDQVNELFDSDKYVKIWLKYIGYLDEKEETF
;
A
#
# COMPACT_ATOMS: atom_id res chain seq x y z
N CYS A 1 -17.73 -35.98 -13.61
CA CYS A 1 -17.15 -34.64 -13.85
C CYS A 1 -16.56 -34.07 -12.55
N ALA A 2 -15.32 -34.44 -12.19
CA ALA A 2 -14.69 -33.98 -10.94
C ALA A 2 -13.15 -33.79 -11.05
N ARG A 3 -12.62 -33.47 -12.24
CA ARG A 3 -11.15 -33.33 -12.46
C ARG A 3 -10.67 -31.90 -12.77
N PHE A 4 -11.57 -30.93 -12.88
CA PHE A 4 -11.19 -29.55 -13.26
C PHE A 4 -10.93 -28.61 -12.07
N TYR A 5 -11.44 -28.91 -10.88
CA TYR A 5 -11.24 -28.02 -9.72
C TYR A 5 -9.82 -28.07 -9.13
N ASN A 6 -9.07 -29.15 -9.35
CA ASN A 6 -7.73 -29.30 -8.73
C ASN A 6 -6.60 -28.64 -9.52
N SER A 7 -6.80 -28.38 -10.83
CA SER A 7 -5.76 -27.80 -11.70
C SER A 7 -5.60 -26.29 -11.52
N MET A 8 -6.68 -25.56 -11.17
CA MET A 8 -6.63 -24.11 -11.01
C MET A 8 -5.94 -23.71 -9.69
N SER A 9 -6.13 -24.50 -8.63
CA SER A 9 -5.52 -24.25 -7.32
C SER A 9 -3.99 -24.43 -7.34
N ILE A 10 -3.49 -25.44 -8.06
CA ILE A 10 -2.05 -25.74 -8.16
C ILE A 10 -1.29 -24.63 -8.92
N THR A 11 -1.90 -24.04 -9.96
CA THR A 11 -1.27 -22.94 -10.72
C THR A 11 -1.22 -21.64 -9.93
N VAL A 12 -2.17 -21.43 -9.02
CA VAL A 12 -2.26 -20.23 -8.18
C VAL A 12 -1.20 -20.27 -7.07
N GLU A 13 -0.98 -21.44 -6.45
CA GLU A 13 0.08 -21.62 -5.45
C GLU A 13 1.48 -21.38 -6.04
N MET A 14 1.75 -21.91 -7.24
CA MET A 14 3.06 -21.75 -7.90
C MET A 14 3.44 -20.31 -8.22
N SER A 15 2.47 -19.42 -8.48
CA SER A 15 2.75 -18.05 -8.90
C SER A 15 3.28 -17.17 -7.76
N TRP A 16 2.67 -17.25 -6.58
CA TRP A 16 3.12 -16.44 -5.44
C TRP A 16 4.36 -17.06 -4.77
N GLU A 17 4.47 -18.39 -4.71
CA GLU A 17 5.64 -19.08 -4.18
C GLU A 17 6.91 -18.72 -4.96
N SER A 18 6.80 -18.56 -6.29
CA SER A 18 7.90 -18.15 -7.15
C SER A 18 8.36 -16.70 -6.94
N ASN A 19 7.50 -15.85 -6.34
CA ASN A 19 7.79 -14.43 -6.12
C ASN A 19 7.97 -14.06 -4.64
N LYS A 20 7.85 -15.02 -3.70
CA LYS A 20 7.81 -14.77 -2.25
C LYS A 20 8.99 -13.95 -1.71
N GLU A 21 10.18 -14.14 -2.26
CA GLU A 21 11.40 -13.43 -1.86
C GLU A 21 11.38 -11.93 -2.22
N ASN A 22 10.48 -11.50 -3.12
CA ASN A 22 10.32 -10.10 -3.51
C ASN A 22 9.15 -9.40 -2.79
N ILE A 23 8.57 -10.03 -1.77
CA ILE A 23 7.36 -9.57 -1.09
C ILE A 23 7.73 -9.16 0.33
N ILE A 24 7.65 -7.86 0.63
CA ILE A 24 7.90 -7.39 2.00
C ILE A 24 6.75 -7.86 2.91
N PRO A 25 7.05 -8.34 4.13
CA PRO A 25 6.03 -8.63 5.12
C PRO A 25 5.30 -7.33 5.50
N LEU A 26 4.00 -7.42 5.75
CA LEU A 26 3.20 -6.31 6.27
C LEU A 26 2.58 -6.74 7.59
N ILE A 27 2.66 -5.88 8.61
CA ILE A 27 2.08 -6.15 9.94
C ILE A 27 0.56 -6.43 9.85
N GLY A 28 -0.15 -5.77 8.93
CA GLY A 28 -1.57 -5.99 8.66
C GLY A 28 -1.88 -7.10 7.64
N GLY A 29 -0.86 -7.80 7.14
CA GLY A 29 -1.00 -8.80 6.08
C GLY A 29 -1.27 -8.22 4.69
N ARG A 30 -1.40 -9.12 3.70
CA ARG A 30 -1.65 -8.80 2.29
C ARG A 30 -2.96 -9.43 1.83
N SER A 31 -3.63 -8.74 0.91
CA SER A 31 -4.73 -9.33 0.17
C SER A 31 -4.21 -10.44 -0.73
N VAL A 32 -4.78 -11.63 -0.57
CA VAL A 32 -4.48 -12.81 -1.40
C VAL A 32 -4.67 -12.49 -2.89
N ASN A 33 -5.67 -11.67 -3.22
CA ASN A 33 -5.92 -11.25 -4.60
C ASN A 33 -4.74 -10.45 -5.19
N SER A 34 -4.04 -9.65 -4.39
CA SER A 34 -2.89 -8.87 -4.84
C SER A 34 -1.65 -9.73 -5.08
N LEU A 35 -1.55 -10.87 -4.41
CA LEU A 35 -0.46 -11.84 -4.59
C LEU A 35 -0.64 -12.69 -5.86
N ILE A 36 -1.89 -13.04 -6.16
CA ILE A 36 -2.23 -13.91 -7.28
C ILE A 36 -2.34 -13.13 -8.59
N ASN A 37 -2.98 -11.95 -8.54
CA ASN A 37 -3.26 -11.14 -9.72
C ASN A 37 -2.30 -9.97 -9.78
N SER A 38 -1.04 -10.25 -10.10
CA SER A 38 -0.05 -9.20 -10.33
C SER A 38 -0.57 -8.24 -11.40
N LYS A 39 -0.64 -6.96 -11.03
CA LYS A 39 -1.11 -5.92 -11.93
C LYS A 39 0.02 -5.52 -12.86
N ASP A 40 -0.33 -5.31 -14.13
CA ASP A 40 0.63 -4.89 -15.12
C ASP A 40 1.17 -3.48 -14.80
N THR A 41 2.38 -3.17 -15.24
CA THR A 41 3.10 -1.93 -14.88
C THR A 41 2.30 -0.69 -15.30
N LEU A 42 1.64 -0.76 -16.47
CA LEU A 42 0.79 0.33 -16.96
C LEU A 42 -0.43 0.58 -16.07
N TYR A 43 -1.00 -0.46 -15.47
CA TYR A 43 -2.11 -0.32 -14.53
C TYR A 43 -1.64 0.41 -13.27
N VAL A 44 -0.51 -0.01 -12.70
CA VAL A 44 0.09 0.62 -11.52
C VAL A 44 0.37 2.10 -11.77
N LEU A 45 0.97 2.45 -12.92
CA LEU A 45 1.27 3.84 -13.26
C LEU A 45 -0.01 4.69 -13.39
N ARG A 46 -1.04 4.19 -14.08
CA ARG A 46 -2.31 4.92 -14.23
C ARG A 46 -2.99 5.17 -12.89
N THR A 47 -3.07 4.15 -12.03
CA THR A 47 -3.71 4.32 -10.73
C THR A 47 -2.92 5.27 -9.82
N LYS A 48 -1.58 5.28 -9.90
CA LYS A 48 -0.78 6.33 -9.25
C LYS A 48 -1.18 7.71 -9.73
N ASP A 49 -1.25 7.93 -11.04
CA ASP A 49 -1.65 9.22 -11.62
C ASP A 49 -3.06 9.64 -11.17
N GLU A 50 -4.01 8.69 -11.07
CA GLU A 50 -5.36 8.94 -10.55
C GLU A 50 -5.35 9.43 -9.09
N PHE A 51 -4.54 8.82 -8.22
CA PHE A 51 -4.38 9.29 -6.84
C PHE A 51 -3.74 10.67 -6.79
N GLU A 52 -2.69 10.92 -7.58
CA GLU A 52 -2.03 12.23 -7.64
C GLU A 52 -2.99 13.34 -8.15
N GLN A 53 -3.90 13.01 -9.06
CA GLN A 53 -4.96 13.93 -9.49
C GLN A 53 -5.97 14.22 -8.37
N LYS A 54 -6.40 13.19 -7.61
CA LYS A 54 -7.30 13.35 -6.46
C LYS A 54 -6.67 14.23 -5.37
N ILE A 55 -5.39 14.01 -5.05
CA ILE A 55 -4.65 14.82 -4.07
C ILE A 55 -4.65 16.29 -4.49
N LYS A 56 -4.35 16.59 -5.76
CA LYS A 56 -4.37 17.96 -6.29
C LYS A 56 -5.75 18.59 -6.19
N ALA A 57 -6.80 17.84 -6.53
CA ALA A 57 -8.18 18.31 -6.50
C ALA A 57 -8.69 18.57 -5.07
N SER A 58 -8.27 17.77 -4.09
CA SER A 58 -8.73 17.82 -2.70
C SER A 58 -7.78 18.53 -1.74
N SER A 59 -6.82 19.31 -2.27
CA SER A 59 -5.75 19.97 -1.48
C SER A 59 -6.24 20.90 -0.36
N THR A 60 -7.51 21.34 -0.38
CA THR A 60 -8.08 22.26 0.62
C THR A 60 -8.80 21.54 1.77
N ASP A 61 -9.36 20.35 1.54
CA ASP A 61 -10.09 19.58 2.56
C ASP A 61 -9.18 18.51 3.16
N LYS A 62 -8.77 18.71 4.41
CA LYS A 62 -7.82 17.85 5.10
C LYS A 62 -8.39 16.47 5.46
N PHE A 63 -9.68 16.37 5.74
CA PHE A 63 -10.32 15.07 6.01
C PHE A 63 -10.42 14.26 4.72
N GLN A 64 -10.84 14.88 3.62
CA GLN A 64 -10.85 14.21 2.32
C GLN A 64 -9.44 13.84 1.86
N LEU A 65 -8.46 14.70 2.12
CA LEU A 65 -7.06 14.43 1.81
C LEU A 65 -6.52 13.25 2.61
N LEU A 66 -6.87 13.14 3.91
CA LEU A 66 -6.52 11.99 4.74
C LEU A 66 -7.11 10.69 4.20
N GLU A 67 -8.37 10.71 3.76
CA GLU A 67 -9.01 9.56 3.12
C GLU A 67 -8.24 9.12 1.86
N ILE A 68 -7.93 10.07 0.98
CA ILE A 68 -7.20 9.80 -0.26
C ILE A 68 -5.80 9.25 0.03
N TRP A 69 -5.08 9.82 1.00
CA TRP A 69 -3.75 9.34 1.39
C TRP A 69 -3.79 7.95 2.02
N SER A 70 -4.74 7.70 2.93
CA SER A 70 -4.96 6.38 3.53
C SER A 70 -5.19 5.32 2.46
N ASP A 71 -6.08 5.59 1.50
CA ASP A 71 -6.39 4.69 0.40
C ASP A 71 -5.20 4.50 -0.55
N TYR A 72 -4.46 5.57 -0.83
CA TYR A 72 -3.30 5.52 -1.71
C TYR A 72 -2.17 4.69 -1.10
N ILE A 73 -1.85 4.91 0.18
CA ILE A 73 -0.82 4.15 0.91
C ILE A 73 -1.22 2.67 0.98
N PHE A 74 -2.48 2.38 1.32
CA PHE A 74 -2.97 1.01 1.35
C PHE A 74 -2.88 0.36 -0.03
N TRP A 75 -3.37 1.02 -1.08
CA TRP A 75 -3.27 0.51 -2.45
C TRP A 75 -1.81 0.28 -2.87
N TYR A 76 -0.91 1.19 -2.52
CA TYR A 76 0.51 1.10 -2.85
C TYR A 76 1.15 -0.13 -2.21
N GLU A 77 0.96 -0.34 -0.91
CA GLU A 77 1.46 -1.52 -0.20
C GLU A 77 0.96 -2.81 -0.85
N GLN A 78 -0.31 -2.86 -1.24
CA GLN A 78 -0.90 -4.05 -1.82
C GLN A 78 -0.39 -4.35 -3.24
N ASN A 79 -0.07 -3.33 -4.05
CA ASN A 79 0.31 -3.51 -5.46
C ASN A 79 1.83 -3.43 -5.71
N VAL A 80 2.58 -2.77 -4.83
CA VAL A 80 4.05 -2.65 -4.91
C VAL A 80 4.67 -3.57 -3.86
N LEU A 81 4.80 -4.85 -4.23
CA LEU A 81 5.15 -5.92 -3.30
C LEU A 81 6.54 -5.79 -2.68
N ASN A 82 7.48 -5.16 -3.38
CA ASN A 82 8.86 -4.97 -2.92
C ASN A 82 9.04 -3.78 -1.96
N GLY A 83 7.97 -3.04 -1.64
CA GLY A 83 8.03 -1.89 -0.73
C GLY A 83 8.80 -0.68 -1.25
N LYS A 84 9.33 -0.70 -2.49
CA LYS A 84 10.14 0.40 -3.00
C LYS A 84 9.31 1.68 -3.06
N GLY A 85 9.80 2.75 -2.44
CA GLY A 85 9.15 4.07 -2.50
C GLY A 85 7.99 4.28 -1.53
N ILE A 86 7.65 3.30 -0.68
CA ILE A 86 6.53 3.43 0.26
C ILE A 86 6.83 4.45 1.37
N LYS A 87 8.08 4.52 1.82
CA LYS A 87 8.51 5.46 2.85
C LYS A 87 8.33 6.90 2.37
N GLU A 88 8.87 7.20 1.20
CA GLU A 88 8.78 8.53 0.58
C GLU A 88 7.31 8.91 0.30
N LEU A 89 6.46 7.94 -0.01
CA LEU A 89 5.02 8.15 -0.17
C LEU A 89 4.35 8.55 1.15
N ILE A 90 4.66 7.81 2.24
CA ILE A 90 4.12 8.09 3.57
C ILE A 90 4.62 9.45 4.07
N GLU A 91 5.90 9.79 3.89
CA GLU A 91 6.47 11.09 4.25
C GLU A 91 5.77 12.24 3.53
N ARG A 92 5.50 12.09 2.22
CA ARG A 92 4.70 13.07 1.46
C ARG A 92 3.29 13.22 2.03
N GLY A 93 2.62 12.10 2.31
CA GLY A 93 1.28 12.11 2.88
C GLY A 93 1.24 12.80 4.24
N LEU A 94 2.18 12.48 5.12
CA LEU A 94 2.29 13.13 6.43
C LEU A 94 2.62 14.62 6.31
N GLY A 95 3.50 15.01 5.38
CA GLY A 95 3.80 16.43 5.11
C GLY A 95 2.60 17.21 4.61
N ASP A 96 1.78 16.63 3.74
CA ASP A 96 0.54 17.24 3.25
C ASP A 96 -0.54 17.35 4.35
N LEU A 97 -0.50 16.46 5.34
CA LEU A 97 -1.43 16.40 6.47
C LEU A 97 -0.91 17.10 7.74
N ASP A 98 0.31 17.65 7.71
CA ASP A 98 1.00 18.14 8.90
C ASP A 98 0.28 19.34 9.55
N GLN A 99 0.41 19.42 10.88
CA GLN A 99 -0.07 20.51 11.75
C GLN A 99 -1.59 20.73 11.84
N VAL A 100 -2.41 19.74 11.46
CA VAL A 100 -3.86 19.81 11.60
C VAL A 100 -4.30 19.06 12.86
N ASN A 101 -4.47 19.79 13.97
CA ASN A 101 -4.92 19.22 15.26
C ASN A 101 -6.23 18.42 15.13
N GLU A 102 -7.10 18.79 14.18
CA GLU A 102 -8.39 18.13 13.95
C GLU A 102 -8.27 16.68 13.46
N LEU A 103 -7.11 16.28 12.90
CA LEU A 103 -6.89 14.92 12.40
C LEU A 103 -6.33 13.97 13.46
N PHE A 104 -5.91 14.47 14.63
CA PHE A 104 -5.20 13.66 15.64
C PHE A 104 -6.09 12.57 16.24
N ASP A 105 -7.40 12.80 16.31
CA ASP A 105 -8.37 11.81 16.78
C ASP A 105 -8.77 10.80 15.70
N SER A 106 -8.25 10.95 14.47
CA SER A 106 -8.56 10.03 13.37
C SER A 106 -7.69 8.78 13.42
N ASP A 107 -8.32 7.61 13.56
CA ASP A 107 -7.67 6.31 13.47
C ASP A 107 -6.82 6.15 12.20
N LYS A 108 -7.23 6.75 11.08
CA LYS A 108 -6.49 6.66 9.81
C LYS A 108 -5.20 7.43 9.87
N TYR A 109 -5.22 8.61 10.49
CA TYR A 109 -4.03 9.43 10.67
C TYR A 109 -3.01 8.72 11.56
N VAL A 110 -3.47 8.16 12.70
CA VAL A 110 -2.63 7.36 13.60
C VAL A 110 -2.05 6.14 12.88
N LYS A 111 -2.84 5.42 12.07
CA LYS A 111 -2.36 4.27 11.29
C LYS A 111 -1.25 4.65 10.30
N ILE A 112 -1.35 5.81 9.65
CA ILE A 112 -0.28 6.29 8.74
C ILE A 112 1.01 6.55 9.53
N TRP A 113 0.92 7.16 10.71
CA TRP A 113 2.07 7.35 11.60
C TRP A 113 2.69 6.03 12.07
N LEU A 114 1.87 5.06 12.49
CA LEU A 114 2.35 3.75 12.91
C LEU A 114 3.07 3.00 11.78
N LYS A 115 2.57 3.12 10.54
CA LYS A 115 3.26 2.59 9.36
C LYS A 115 4.59 3.28 9.14
N TYR A 116 4.63 4.60 9.25
CA TYR A 116 5.88 5.35 9.12
C TYR A 116 6.93 4.90 10.13
N ILE A 117 6.54 4.76 11.40
CA ILE A 117 7.42 4.27 12.48
C ILE A 117 7.93 2.86 12.17
N GLY A 118 7.06 1.94 11.74
CA GLY A 118 7.48 0.59 11.35
C GLY A 118 8.55 0.58 10.25
N TYR A 119 8.49 1.50 9.29
CA TYR A 119 9.52 1.65 8.26
C TYR A 119 10.80 2.37 8.71
N LEU A 120 10.78 3.04 9.86
CA LEU A 120 11.97 3.61 10.48
C LEU A 120 12.75 2.53 11.24
N ASP A 121 12.06 1.70 12.02
CA ASP A 121 12.65 0.66 12.85
C ASP A 121 13.40 -0.39 12.00
N GLU A 122 12.85 -0.75 10.82
CA GLU A 122 13.52 -1.66 9.88
C GLU A 122 14.92 -1.19 9.42
N LYS A 123 15.23 0.12 9.49
CA LYS A 123 16.55 0.64 9.14
C LYS A 123 17.56 0.56 10.27
N GLU A 124 17.14 0.62 11.53
CA GLU A 124 18.08 0.56 12.66
C GLU A 124 18.71 -0.82 12.83
N GLU A 125 18.02 -1.89 12.41
CA GLU A 125 18.54 -3.27 12.47
C GLU A 125 19.51 -3.64 11.32
N THR A 126 19.72 -2.75 10.33
CA THR A 126 20.56 -3.04 9.14
C THR A 126 21.98 -2.45 9.19
N PHE A 127 22.50 -2.09 10.38
CA PHE A 127 23.87 -1.58 10.57
C PHE A 127 24.76 -2.54 11.38
#